data_AF-A0A1F9ACL5-F1
#
_entry.id   AF-A0A1F9ACL5-F1
#
_cell.length_a   1.000
_cell.length_b   1.000
_cell.length_c   1.000
_cell.angle_alpha   90.00
_cell.angle_beta   90.00
_cell.angle_gamma   90.00
#
_symmetry.space_group_name_H-M   'P 1'
#
loop_
_entity.id
_entity.type
_entity.pdbx_description
1 polymer ?
#
loop_
_entity_poly.entity_id
_entity_poly.type
_entity_poly.pdbx_seq_one_letter_code
_entity_poly.pdbx_strand_id
1 'polypeptide(L)'
;MKKLFLTLCVLFILPGCSLTSDNEYYSYDYLKNDYDQVAVVASVEVEEAKAVDSIGDNTAGYVRYLVRGHVVEPFKGDVKSGQALEYYSVAEKGYDPENYRGKKIVFLCNLFDKQKNDRVLSELENSTRPASKAIIRKMRKITEKAGIKKSL
;
A
#
# COMPACT_ATOMS: atom_id res chain seq x y z
N MET A 1 -57.13 38.90 24.22
CA MET A 1 -57.03 38.00 23.04
C MET A 1 -55.77 37.15 23.24
N LYS A 2 -55.88 36.04 23.97
CA LYS A 2 -55.91 34.64 23.48
C LYS A 2 -54.76 34.27 22.51
N LYS A 3 -53.69 33.73 23.14
CA LYS A 3 -52.85 32.56 22.78
C LYS A 3 -52.21 32.55 21.38
N LEU A 4 -50.88 32.72 21.31
CA LEU A 4 -49.87 31.65 21.40
C LEU A 4 -49.94 30.72 20.18
N PHE A 5 -48.97 30.84 19.26
CA PHE A 5 -48.26 29.68 18.66
C PHE A 5 -47.05 30.21 17.86
N LEU A 6 -45.89 30.18 18.51
CA LEU A 6 -44.58 30.37 17.90
C LEU A 6 -44.14 28.99 17.39
N THR A 7 -44.37 28.70 16.11
CA THR A 7 -43.92 27.42 15.51
C THR A 7 -42.46 27.58 15.08
N LEU A 8 -41.56 27.25 15.99
CA LEU A 8 -40.12 27.11 15.73
C LEU A 8 -39.89 25.78 15.01
N CYS A 9 -39.84 25.80 13.67
CA CYS A 9 -39.34 24.68 12.88
C CYS A 9 -37.82 24.57 13.06
N VAL A 10 -37.39 23.89 14.12
CA VAL A 10 -36.01 23.40 14.26
C VAL A 10 -35.83 22.30 13.23
N LEU A 11 -35.32 22.68 12.06
CA LEU A 11 -34.82 21.73 11.08
C LEU A 11 -33.57 21.08 11.71
N PHE A 12 -33.70 19.85 12.17
CA PHE A 12 -32.57 19.00 12.53
C PHE A 12 -31.70 18.82 11.28
N ILE A 13 -30.67 19.64 11.15
CA ILE A 13 -29.54 19.38 10.25
C ILE A 13 -28.79 18.22 10.88
N LEU A 14 -29.24 17.00 10.60
CA LEU A 14 -28.44 15.80 10.80
C LEU A 14 -27.14 16.03 10.02
N PRO A 15 -25.95 16.09 10.66
CA PRO A 15 -24.72 16.01 9.91
C PRO A 15 -24.75 14.64 9.25
N GLY A 16 -24.92 14.61 7.93
CA GLY A 16 -24.90 13.39 7.16
C GLY A 16 -23.60 12.67 7.47
N CYS A 17 -23.68 11.58 8.25
CA CYS A 17 -22.65 10.57 8.26
C CYS A 17 -22.53 10.11 6.81
N SER A 18 -21.53 10.63 6.11
CA SER A 18 -21.05 10.02 4.88
C SER A 18 -20.52 8.65 5.30
N LEU A 19 -21.39 7.65 5.24
CA LEU A 19 -20.98 6.26 5.03
C LEU A 19 -20.19 6.31 3.72
N THR A 20 -18.88 6.54 3.83
CA THR A 20 -17.97 6.35 2.71
C THR A 20 -18.19 4.92 2.28
N SER A 21 -18.79 4.75 1.10
CA SER A 21 -19.14 3.46 0.56
C SER A 21 -17.96 2.51 0.73
N ASP A 22 -18.21 1.35 1.31
CA ASP A 22 -17.26 0.22 1.44
C ASP A 22 -16.86 -0.36 0.08
N ASN A 23 -17.03 0.38 -1.02
CA ASN A 23 -16.65 -0.01 -2.36
C ASN A 23 -15.18 0.36 -2.64
N GLU A 24 -14.31 0.16 -1.66
CA GLU A 24 -12.87 0.23 -1.88
C GLU A 24 -12.36 -1.15 -2.27
N TYR A 25 -11.83 -1.26 -3.49
CA TYR A 25 -11.42 -2.50 -4.16
C TYR A 25 -10.56 -3.43 -3.28
N TYR A 26 -9.74 -2.87 -2.38
CA TYR A 26 -8.91 -3.64 -1.45
C TYR A 26 -9.59 -3.76 -0.08
N SER A 27 -10.11 -4.95 0.22
CA SER A 27 -10.72 -5.27 1.52
C SER A 27 -9.67 -5.36 2.63
N TYR A 28 -10.13 -5.28 3.88
CA TYR A 28 -9.25 -5.42 5.05
C TYR A 28 -8.56 -6.79 5.08
N ASP A 29 -9.31 -7.88 4.86
CA ASP A 29 -8.78 -9.25 4.94
C ASP A 29 -7.79 -9.53 3.81
N TYR A 30 -8.04 -8.96 2.62
CA TYR A 30 -7.10 -9.05 1.51
C TYR A 30 -5.75 -8.40 1.85
N LEU A 31 -5.77 -7.14 2.32
CA LEU A 31 -4.55 -6.43 2.73
C LEU A 31 -3.85 -7.13 3.90
N LYS A 32 -4.62 -7.70 4.83
CA LYS A 32 -4.07 -8.44 5.96
C LYS A 32 -3.39 -9.74 5.51
N ASN A 33 -3.97 -10.44 4.55
CA ASN A 33 -3.39 -11.66 4.00
C ASN A 33 -2.01 -11.38 3.37
N ASP A 34 -1.90 -10.33 2.54
CA ASP A 34 -0.62 -9.89 1.97
C ASP A 34 0.35 -9.45 3.08
N TYR A 35 -0.14 -8.67 4.05
CA TYR A 35 0.65 -8.21 5.20
C TYR A 35 1.29 -9.37 5.96
N ASP A 36 0.56 -10.46 6.21
CA ASP A 36 1.04 -11.58 7.01
C ASP A 36 2.17 -12.35 6.30
N GLN A 37 2.17 -12.41 4.97
CA GLN A 37 3.11 -13.19 4.16
C GLN A 37 4.48 -12.53 3.96
N VAL A 38 4.54 -11.20 4.04
CA VAL A 38 5.74 -10.44 3.64
C VAL A 38 6.61 -10.02 4.83
N ALA A 39 7.86 -9.63 4.57
CA ALA A 39 8.80 -9.19 5.60
C ALA A 39 8.63 -7.70 5.93
N VAL A 40 8.40 -6.88 4.92
CA VAL A 40 8.27 -5.41 5.03
C VAL A 40 6.96 -4.96 4.41
N VAL A 41 6.28 -4.03 5.09
CA VAL A 41 5.14 -3.29 4.55
C VAL A 41 5.31 -1.83 4.89
N ALA A 42 5.21 -0.96 3.89
CA ALA A 42 5.41 0.46 4.06
C ALA A 42 4.63 1.28 3.03
N SER A 43 4.21 2.47 3.42
CA SER A 43 3.92 3.55 2.47
C SER A 43 5.25 4.16 2.02
N VAL A 44 5.43 4.32 0.71
CA VAL A 44 6.67 4.75 0.07
C VAL A 44 6.35 5.82 -0.97
N GLU A 45 7.18 6.85 -1.06
CA GLU A 45 7.20 7.76 -2.21
C GLU A 45 8.23 7.19 -3.19
N VAL A 46 7.77 6.66 -4.32
CA VAL A 46 8.62 6.06 -5.35
C VAL A 46 9.12 7.13 -6.30
N GLU A 47 10.44 7.22 -6.43
CA GLU A 47 11.14 8.23 -7.20
C GLU A 47 11.69 7.69 -8.52
N GLU A 48 11.98 6.39 -8.60
CA GLU A 48 12.56 5.77 -9.79
C GLU A 48 12.11 4.31 -9.91
N ALA A 49 11.85 3.86 -11.15
CA ALA A 49 11.82 2.45 -11.50
C ALA A 49 12.68 2.22 -12.74
N LYS A 50 13.71 1.38 -12.61
CA LYS A 50 14.69 1.11 -13.67
C LYS A 50 14.68 -0.36 -14.06
N ALA A 51 14.50 -0.65 -15.34
CA ALA A 51 14.65 -2.02 -15.85
C ALA A 51 16.10 -2.50 -15.65
N VAL A 52 16.27 -3.70 -15.08
CA VAL A 52 17.58 -4.28 -14.78
C VAL A 52 17.77 -5.70 -15.31
N ASP A 53 16.68 -6.40 -15.63
CA ASP A 53 16.72 -7.74 -16.22
C ASP A 53 15.42 -8.01 -16.99
N SER A 54 15.41 -9.00 -17.87
CA SER A 54 14.21 -9.43 -18.59
C SER A 54 14.28 -10.91 -18.99
N ILE A 55 13.12 -11.58 -18.99
CA ILE A 55 12.98 -12.97 -19.42
C ILE A 55 11.86 -13.04 -20.46
N GLY A 56 12.09 -13.74 -21.57
CA GLY A 56 11.11 -13.94 -22.64
C GLY A 56 11.67 -13.61 -24.03
N ASP A 57 10.79 -13.59 -25.02
CA ASP A 57 11.13 -13.25 -26.41
C ASP A 57 10.80 -11.79 -26.74
N ASN A 58 10.85 -11.42 -28.02
CA ASN A 58 10.62 -10.05 -28.48
C ASN A 58 9.17 -9.57 -28.28
N THR A 59 8.22 -10.48 -28.10
CA THR A 59 6.77 -10.22 -28.06
C THR A 59 6.11 -10.52 -26.71
N ALA A 60 6.67 -11.44 -25.92
CA ALA A 60 6.13 -11.86 -24.64
C ALA A 60 7.24 -12.04 -23.61
N GLY A 61 6.93 -11.74 -22.34
CA GLY A 61 7.88 -11.92 -21.25
C GLY A 61 7.65 -10.98 -20.08
N TYR A 62 8.64 -10.96 -19.19
CA TYR A 62 8.64 -10.14 -17.99
C TYR A 62 9.90 -9.28 -17.94
N VAL A 63 9.75 -8.08 -17.39
CA VAL A 63 10.84 -7.15 -17.12
C VAL A 63 10.94 -6.99 -15.62
N ARG A 64 12.15 -7.16 -15.10
CA ARG A 64 12.48 -6.91 -13.70
C ARG A 64 12.91 -5.46 -13.55
N TYR A 65 12.25 -4.77 -12.63
CA TYR A 65 12.54 -3.38 -12.28
C TYR A 65 13.18 -3.31 -10.91
N LEU A 66 14.18 -2.45 -10.79
CA LEU A 66 14.70 -1.98 -9.53
C LEU A 66 14.02 -0.65 -9.20
N VAL A 67 13.25 -0.66 -8.13
CA VAL A 67 12.41 0.46 -7.70
C VAL A 67 13.05 1.11 -6.48
N ARG A 68 13.10 2.45 -6.49
CA ARG A 68 13.73 3.26 -5.44
C ARG A 68 12.84 4.39 -4.99
N GLY A 69 12.98 4.72 -3.72
CA GLY A 69 12.31 5.86 -3.10
C GLY A 69 12.61 5.92 -1.62
N HIS A 70 11.69 6.51 -0.86
CA HIS A 70 11.82 6.61 0.58
C HIS A 70 10.52 6.24 1.30
N VAL A 71 10.67 5.66 2.49
CA VAL A 71 9.55 5.29 3.35
C VAL A 71 8.86 6.55 3.86
N VAL A 72 7.59 6.69 3.58
CA VAL A 72 6.72 7.72 4.18
C VAL A 72 6.22 7.24 5.54
N GLU A 73 5.71 6.01 5.61
CA GLU A 73 5.16 5.43 6.84
C GLU A 73 5.44 3.92 6.92
N PRO A 74 6.10 3.43 7.98
CA PRO A 74 6.34 2.01 8.16
C PRO A 74 5.13 1.30 8.80
N PHE A 75 4.80 0.11 8.28
CA PHE A 75 3.71 -0.74 8.81
C PHE A 75 4.22 -2.12 9.29
N LYS A 76 5.29 -2.65 8.70
CA LYS A 76 5.92 -3.92 9.08
C LYS A 76 7.40 -3.93 8.72
N GLY A 77 8.20 -4.65 9.50
CA GLY A 77 9.63 -4.82 9.28
C GLY A 77 10.47 -3.73 9.95
N ASP A 78 11.79 -3.89 9.89
CA ASP A 78 12.75 -2.92 10.45
C ASP A 78 13.07 -1.83 9.44
N VAL A 79 12.06 -1.00 9.15
CA VAL A 79 12.18 0.19 8.28
C VAL A 79 11.62 1.41 8.98
N LYS A 80 12.20 2.58 8.71
CA LYS A 80 11.85 3.85 9.39
C LYS A 80 11.34 4.89 8.39
N SER A 81 10.49 5.80 8.85
CA SER A 81 10.08 6.96 8.05
C SER A 81 11.32 7.79 7.63
N GLY A 82 11.34 8.25 6.38
CA GLY A 82 12.45 8.94 5.74
C GLY A 82 13.58 8.03 5.26
N GLN A 83 13.57 6.73 5.60
CA GLN A 83 14.61 5.80 5.15
C GLN A 83 14.52 5.54 3.65
N ALA A 84 15.65 5.58 2.95
CA ALA A 84 15.73 5.11 1.57
C ALA A 84 15.37 3.62 1.48
N LEU A 85 14.58 3.26 0.48
CA LEU A 85 14.15 1.89 0.24
C LEU A 85 14.39 1.53 -1.23
N GLU A 86 15.06 0.40 -1.43
CA GLU A 86 15.28 -0.20 -2.73
C GLU A 86 14.65 -1.60 -2.72
N TYR A 87 13.89 -1.93 -3.75
CA TYR A 87 13.27 -3.24 -3.91
C TYR A 87 13.07 -3.60 -5.38
N TYR A 88 12.81 -4.89 -5.63
CA TYR A 88 12.53 -5.40 -6.96
C TYR A 88 11.04 -5.57 -7.21
N SER A 89 10.61 -5.26 -8.43
CA SER A 89 9.30 -5.62 -8.95
C SER A 89 9.46 -6.31 -10.30
N VAL A 90 8.46 -7.09 -10.71
CA VAL A 90 8.41 -7.74 -12.00
C VAL A 90 7.09 -7.37 -12.65
N ALA A 91 7.14 -6.88 -13.88
CA ALA A 91 5.96 -6.59 -14.67
C ALA A 91 6.05 -7.22 -16.06
N GLU A 92 4.90 -7.38 -16.70
CA GLU A 92 4.83 -7.85 -18.08
C GLU A 92 5.56 -6.89 -19.02
N LYS A 93 6.11 -7.46 -20.10
CA LYS A 93 6.77 -6.67 -21.15
C LYS A 93 5.78 -5.68 -21.75
N GLY A 94 6.19 -4.41 -21.86
CA GLY A 94 5.31 -3.32 -22.30
C GLY A 94 4.63 -2.55 -21.16
N TYR A 95 4.81 -2.96 -19.91
CA TYR A 95 4.40 -2.16 -18.75
C TYR A 95 5.14 -0.81 -18.73
N ASP A 96 4.39 0.28 -18.54
CA ASP A 96 4.96 1.62 -18.42
C ASP A 96 5.54 1.82 -16.99
N PRO A 97 6.88 1.94 -16.85
CA PRO A 97 7.53 2.05 -15.54
C PRO A 97 7.15 3.32 -14.77
N GLU A 98 6.62 4.36 -15.42
CA GLU A 98 6.16 5.57 -14.72
C GLU A 98 4.99 5.27 -13.79
N ASN A 99 4.24 4.18 -14.02
CA ASN A 99 3.18 3.73 -13.11
C ASN A 99 3.69 3.27 -11.74
N TYR A 100 4.99 2.98 -11.59
CA TYR A 100 5.60 2.72 -10.28
C TYR A 100 5.74 4.01 -9.45
N ARG A 101 5.94 5.17 -10.06
CA ARG A 101 6.24 6.42 -9.36
C ARG A 101 5.08 6.91 -8.49
N GLY A 102 5.42 7.77 -7.54
CA GLY A 102 4.47 8.40 -6.63
C GLY A 102 4.25 7.62 -5.33
N LYS A 103 3.20 7.99 -4.59
CA LYS A 103 2.88 7.37 -3.30
C LYS A 103 2.25 5.99 -3.46
N LYS A 104 2.93 4.97 -2.95
CA LYS A 104 2.54 3.56 -2.99
C LYS A 104 2.52 2.96 -1.60
N ILE A 105 1.78 1.86 -1.44
CA ILE A 105 1.97 0.92 -0.33
C ILE A 105 2.56 -0.34 -0.93
N VAL A 106 3.72 -0.74 -0.41
CA VAL A 106 4.50 -1.87 -0.93
C VAL A 106 4.48 -3.02 0.07
N PHE A 107 4.43 -4.24 -0.44
CA PHE A 107 4.46 -5.49 0.32
C PHE A 107 5.65 -6.30 -0.15
N LEU A 108 6.69 -6.42 0.67
CA LEU A 108 8.00 -6.88 0.22
C LEU A 108 8.43 -8.15 0.95
N CYS A 109 8.63 -9.20 0.17
CA CYS A 109 9.28 -10.43 0.57
C CYS A 109 10.79 -10.20 0.69
N ASN A 110 11.42 -10.78 1.70
CA ASN A 110 12.87 -10.88 1.79
C ASN A 110 13.28 -12.21 1.15
N LEU A 111 13.83 -12.19 -0.07
CA LEU A 111 14.13 -13.39 -0.88
C LEU A 111 15.62 -13.49 -1.17
N PHE A 112 16.12 -14.71 -1.39
CA PHE A 112 17.50 -14.89 -1.85
C PHE A 112 17.57 -14.74 -3.38
N ASP A 113 18.40 -13.81 -3.84
CA ASP A 113 18.68 -13.57 -5.25
C ASP A 113 19.98 -14.30 -5.63
N LYS A 114 19.87 -15.28 -6.53
CA LYS A 114 21.01 -16.08 -6.97
C LYS A 114 22.00 -15.30 -7.82
N GLN A 115 21.55 -14.33 -8.61
CA GLN A 115 22.44 -13.53 -9.46
C GLN A 115 23.29 -12.58 -8.61
N LYS A 116 22.70 -12.04 -7.55
CA LYS A 116 23.40 -11.18 -6.59
C LYS A 116 24.12 -11.93 -5.47
N ASN A 117 23.82 -13.22 -5.30
CA ASN A 117 24.28 -14.04 -4.18
C ASN A 117 24.00 -13.37 -2.82
N ASP A 118 22.84 -12.72 -2.69
CA ASP A 118 22.45 -11.98 -1.50
C ASP A 118 20.93 -11.97 -1.32
N ARG A 119 20.45 -11.58 -0.14
CA ARG A 119 19.04 -11.36 0.14
C ARG A 119 18.60 -9.98 -0.35
N VAL A 120 17.48 -9.94 -1.06
CA VAL A 120 16.89 -8.72 -1.60
C VAL A 120 15.43 -8.58 -1.18
N LEU A 121 14.95 -7.35 -1.14
CA LEU A 121 13.52 -7.09 -1.07
C LEU A 121 12.91 -7.20 -2.46
N SER A 122 11.84 -7.99 -2.58
CA SER A 122 11.07 -8.12 -3.81
C SER A 122 9.60 -7.98 -3.49
N GLU A 123 8.86 -7.29 -4.35
CA GLU A 123 7.42 -7.19 -4.29
C GLU A 123 6.77 -8.58 -4.27
N LEU A 124 5.75 -8.72 -3.43
CA LEU A 124 4.83 -9.84 -3.50
C LEU A 124 3.97 -9.65 -4.76
N GLU A 125 4.37 -10.26 -5.87
CA GLU A 125 3.63 -10.26 -7.14
C GLU A 125 3.04 -8.87 -7.49
N ASN A 126 1.72 -8.81 -7.70
CA ASN A 126 0.98 -7.59 -7.97
C ASN A 126 0.40 -7.01 -6.66
N SER A 127 1.16 -6.93 -5.56
CA SER A 127 0.67 -6.44 -4.26
C SER A 127 0.87 -4.95 -3.99
N THR A 128 1.60 -4.20 -4.81
CA THR A 128 1.70 -2.74 -4.65
C THR A 128 0.35 -2.06 -4.86
N ARG A 129 0.00 -1.14 -3.96
CA ARG A 129 -1.27 -0.42 -3.96
C ARG A 129 -1.03 1.09 -4.03
N PRO A 130 -1.97 1.87 -4.58
CA PRO A 130 -1.98 3.31 -4.35
C PRO A 130 -2.06 3.60 -2.84
N ALA A 131 -1.32 4.61 -2.36
CA ALA A 131 -1.38 5.01 -0.96
C ALA A 131 -2.59 5.92 -0.67
N SER A 132 -3.81 5.41 -0.90
CA SER A 132 -5.04 6.13 -0.59
C SER A 132 -5.19 6.33 0.92
N LYS A 133 -5.90 7.39 1.34
CA LYS A 133 -6.20 7.61 2.77
C LYS A 133 -6.92 6.42 3.40
N ALA A 134 -7.78 5.73 2.65
CA ALA A 134 -8.57 4.63 3.18
C ALA A 134 -7.76 3.32 3.29
N ILE A 135 -6.87 3.03 2.34
CA ILE A 135 -5.91 1.92 2.47
C ILE A 135 -4.93 2.18 3.61
N ILE A 136 -4.38 3.41 3.74
CA ILE A 136 -3.49 3.77 4.87
C ILE A 136 -4.18 3.51 6.21
N ARG A 137 -5.45 3.92 6.39
CA ARG A 137 -6.20 3.64 7.62
C ARG A 137 -6.35 2.14 7.89
N LYS A 138 -6.61 1.33 6.86
CA LYS A 138 -6.67 -0.14 6.99
C LYS A 138 -5.30 -0.70 7.41
N MET A 139 -4.21 -0.25 6.80
CA MET A 139 -2.85 -0.71 7.14
C MET A 139 -2.45 -0.37 8.58
N ARG A 140 -2.78 0.85 9.06
CA ARG A 140 -2.58 1.22 10.47
C ARG A 140 -3.34 0.27 11.40
N LYS A 141 -4.62 0.00 11.13
CA LYS A 141 -5.43 -0.93 11.91
C LYS A 141 -4.90 -2.37 11.89
N ILE A 142 -4.37 -2.84 10.75
CA ILE A 142 -3.71 -4.15 10.66
C ILE A 142 -2.46 -4.16 11.55
N THR A 143 -1.63 -3.13 11.43
CA THR A 143 -0.36 -2.98 12.17
C THR A 143 -0.59 -2.94 13.68
N GLU A 144 -1.54 -2.14 14.16
CA GLU A 144 -1.92 -2.07 15.58
C GLU A 144 -2.31 -3.44 16.13
N LYS A 145 -3.17 -4.18 15.42
CA LYS A 145 -3.59 -5.52 15.85
C LYS A 145 -2.45 -6.54 15.80
N ALA A 146 -1.54 -6.44 14.84
CA ALA A 146 -0.36 -7.30 14.75
C ALA A 146 0.65 -7.00 15.86
N GLY A 147 0.80 -5.73 16.24
CA GLY A 147 1.62 -5.29 17.38
C GLY A 147 1.09 -5.80 18.72
N ILE A 148 -0.23 -5.78 18.94
CA ILE A 148 -0.88 -6.37 20.13
C ILE A 148 -0.61 -7.88 20.22
N LYS A 149 -0.46 -8.58 19.08
CA LYS A 149 -0.12 -10.01 19.07
C LYS A 149 1.35 -10.31 19.42
N LYS A 150 2.27 -9.34 19.35
CA LYS A 150 3.68 -9.55 19.73
C LYS A 150 3.92 -9.46 21.25
N SER A 151 2.92 -9.05 22.03
CA SER A 151 3.03 -8.76 23.47
C SER A 151 2.25 -9.73 24.38
N LEU A 152 1.90 -10.92 23.87
CA LEU A 152 1.22 -12.01 24.60
C LEU A 152 2.01 -13.31 24.42
#